data_AF-A0A3D8HP87-F1
#
_entry.id   AF-A0A3D8HP87-F1
#
_cell.length_a   1.000
_cell.length_b   1.000
_cell.length_c   1.000
_cell.angle_alpha   90.00
_cell.angle_beta   90.00
_cell.angle_gamma   90.00
#
_symmetry.space_group_name_H-M   'P 1'
#
loop_
_entity.id
_entity.type
_entity.pdbx_description
1 polymer ?
#
loop_
_entity_poly.entity_id
_entity_poly.type
_entity_poly.pdbx_seq_one_letter_code
_entity_poly.pdbx_strand_id
1 'polypeptide(L)' 'MFHEYRDEISKLKVSDAHFEKIFDEHNDLDQKIQNAENGLEPLSPTEIDVLKKQKLRLKDEVYAMILEYRKTQK' A
#
# COMPACT_ATOMS: atom_id res chain seq x y z
N MET A 1 -2.59 0.37 13.45
CA MET A 1 -2.94 -0.37 12.22
C MET A 1 -4.41 -0.12 11.91
N PHE A 2 -4.76 0.02 10.63
CA PHE A 2 -6.14 0.14 10.13
C PHE A 2 -6.87 -1.22 10.24
N HIS A 3 -7.18 -1.66 11.46
CA HIS A 3 -7.89 -2.92 11.68
C HIS A 3 -9.33 -2.86 11.15
N GLU A 4 -9.96 -1.70 11.18
CA GLU A 4 -11.36 -1.52 10.75
C GLU A 4 -11.57 -1.72 9.25
N TYR A 5 -10.55 -1.48 8.42
CA TYR A 5 -10.69 -1.59 6.97
C TYR A 5 -10.10 -2.88 6.39
N ARG A 6 -9.57 -3.78 7.22
CA ARG A 6 -8.90 -5.00 6.73
C ARG A 6 -9.84 -5.91 5.93
N ASP A 7 -11.09 -5.98 6.36
CA ASP A 7 -12.17 -6.69 5.67
C ASP A 7 -12.53 -6.02 4.34
N GLU A 8 -12.66 -4.69 4.35
CA GLU A 8 -12.97 -3.89 3.17
C GLU A 8 -11.86 -3.97 2.13
N ILE A 9 -10.61 -3.86 2.57
CA ILE A 9 -9.38 -4.06 1.78
C ILE A 9 -9.38 -5.45 1.15
N SER A 10 -9.70 -6.51 1.92
CA SER A 10 -9.70 -7.87 1.37
C SER A 10 -10.80 -8.06 0.33
N LYS A 11 -11.99 -7.48 0.54
CA LYS A 11 -13.09 -7.50 -0.44
C LYS A 11 -12.76 -6.69 -1.68
N LEU A 12 -12.20 -5.50 -1.52
CA LEU A 12 -11.72 -4.65 -2.62
C LEU A 12 -10.64 -5.34 -3.42
N LYS A 13 -9.69 -6.00 -2.76
CA LYS A 13 -8.62 -6.74 -3.45
C LYS A 13 -9.16 -7.85 -4.34
N VAL A 14 -10.25 -8.51 -3.95
CA VAL A 14 -10.90 -9.57 -4.74
C VAL A 14 -11.83 -9.00 -5.82
N SER A 15 -12.56 -7.94 -5.51
CA SER A 15 -13.55 -7.36 -6.43
C SER A 15 -12.95 -6.35 -7.42
N ASP A 16 -11.81 -5.75 -7.10
CA ASP A 16 -11.20 -4.64 -7.83
C ASP A 16 -9.73 -4.93 -8.16
N ALA A 17 -9.48 -5.25 -9.43
CA ALA A 17 -8.13 -5.57 -9.92
C ALA A 17 -7.18 -4.36 -9.89
N HIS A 18 -7.71 -3.12 -9.83
CA HIS A 18 -6.90 -1.92 -9.72
C HIS A 18 -6.37 -1.78 -8.28
N PHE A 19 -7.24 -2.03 -7.29
CA PHE A 19 -6.85 -2.12 -5.90
C PHE A 19 -5.82 -3.21 -5.65
N GLU A 20 -5.98 -4.39 -6.27
CA GLU A 20 -5.02 -5.48 -6.17
C GLU A 20 -3.61 -5.04 -6.59
N LYS A 21 -3.48 -4.37 -7.73
CA LYS A 21 -2.19 -3.86 -8.23
C LYS A 21 -1.56 -2.85 -7.28
N ILE A 22 -2.32 -1.86 -6.81
CA ILE A 22 -1.83 -0.83 -5.89
C ILE A 22 -1.37 -1.47 -4.57
N PHE A 23 -2.11 -2.45 -4.08
CA PHE A 23 -1.79 -3.15 -2.84
C PHE A 23 -0.53 -4.02 -2.98
N ASP A 24 -0.39 -4.70 -4.11
CA ASP A 24 0.81 -5.49 -4.43
C ASP A 24 2.04 -4.59 -4.53
N GLU A 25 1.92 -3.45 -5.21
CA GLU A 25 2.99 -2.45 -5.36
C GLU A 25 3.37 -1.83 -4.00
N HIS A 26 2.38 -1.56 -3.14
CA HIS A 26 2.64 -1.13 -1.76
C HIS A 26 3.38 -2.21 -0.97
N ASN A 27 3.02 -3.48 -1.14
CA ASN A 27 3.65 -4.59 -0.44
C ASN A 27 5.10 -4.82 -0.92
N ASP A 28 5.36 -4.72 -2.22
CA ASP A 28 6.71 -4.79 -2.79
C ASP A 28 7.58 -3.64 -2.25
N LEU A 29 7.06 -2.41 -2.25
CA LEU A 29 7.75 -1.25 -1.70
C LEU A 29 8.03 -1.39 -0.20
N ASP A 30 7.05 -1.88 0.57
CA ASP A 30 7.23 -2.12 2.00
C ASP A 30 8.31 -3.17 2.25
N GLN A 31 8.29 -4.27 1.49
CA GLN A 31 9.29 -5.32 1.56
C GLN A 31 10.67 -4.81 1.17
N LYS A 32 10.79 -3.99 0.12
CA LYS A 32 12.05 -3.31 -0.26
C LYS A 32 12.57 -2.41 0.84
N ILE A 33 11.71 -1.58 1.44
CA ILE A 33 12.11 -0.72 2.56
C ILE A 33 12.59 -1.58 3.72
N GLN A 34 11.86 -2.65 4.04
CA GLN A 34 12.25 -3.56 5.11
C GLN A 34 13.59 -4.24 4.81
N ASN A 35 13.82 -4.70 3.57
CA ASN A 35 15.10 -5.28 3.15
C ASN A 35 16.23 -4.25 3.22
N ALA A 36 15.98 -3.01 2.82
CA ALA A 36 16.90 -1.88 2.96
C ALA A 36 17.29 -1.65 4.42
N GLU A 37 16.29 -1.57 5.30
CA GLU A 37 16.47 -1.28 6.72
C GLU A 37 17.14 -2.45 7.46
N ASN A 38 16.94 -3.69 7.00
CA ASN A 38 17.65 -4.87 7.49
C ASN A 38 19.07 -5.01 6.91
N GLY A 39 19.49 -4.13 6.00
CA GLY A 39 20.81 -4.19 5.35
C GLY A 39 20.95 -5.34 4.35
N LEU A 40 19.83 -5.94 3.90
CA LEU A 40 19.81 -6.94 2.84
C LEU A 40 20.02 -6.29 1.46
N GLU A 41 19.52 -5.08 1.28
CA GLU A 41 19.74 -4.27 0.08
C GLU A 41 20.46 -2.96 0.43
N PRO A 42 21.61 -2.64 -0.21
CA PRO A 42 22.30 -1.37 -0.02
C PRO A 42 21.57 -0.24 -0.75
N LEU A 43 20.38 0.11 -0.27
CA LEU A 43 19.61 1.24 -0.78
C LEU A 43 20.15 2.53 -0.16
N SER A 44 20.35 3.53 -1.01
CA SER A 44 20.81 4.84 -0.54
C SER A 44 19.73 5.50 0.33
N PRO A 45 20.12 6.36 1.30
CA PRO A 45 19.14 7.08 2.13
C PRO A 45 18.14 7.89 1.30
N THR A 46 18.54 8.38 0.13
CA THR A 46 17.66 9.04 -0.84
C THR A 46 16.62 8.08 -1.42
N GLU A 47 17.01 6.86 -1.77
CA GLU A 47 16.09 5.83 -2.27
C GLU A 47 15.08 5.47 -1.19
N ILE A 48 15.53 5.25 0.05
CA ILE A 48 14.64 4.96 1.19
C ILE A 48 13.62 6.10 1.42
N ASP A 49 14.04 7.36 1.31
CA ASP A 49 13.12 8.50 1.41
C ASP A 49 12.07 8.52 0.29
N VAL A 50 12.49 8.21 -0.94
CA VAL A 50 11.61 8.09 -2.10
C VAL A 50 10.64 6.92 -1.94
N LEU A 51 11.11 5.75 -1.48
CA LEU A 51 10.29 4.58 -1.20
C LEU A 51 9.26 4.88 -0.10
N LYS A 52 9.67 5.55 1.00
CA LYS A 52 8.76 5.98 2.07
C LYS A 52 7.68 6.94 1.57
N LYS A 53 8.03 7.87 0.67
CA LYS A 53 7.06 8.76 0.01
C LYS A 53 6.10 7.99 -0.91
N GLN A 54 6.59 7.04 -1.69
CA GLN A 54 5.75 6.20 -2.55
C GLN A 54 4.79 5.35 -1.72
N LYS A 55 5.29 4.72 -0.65
CA LYS A 55 4.46 3.97 0.29
C LYS A 55 3.34 4.84 0.88
N LEU A 56 3.64 6.10 1.22
CA LEU A 56 2.64 7.05 1.70
C LEU A 56 1.58 7.35 0.63
N ARG A 57 1.99 7.57 -0.63
CA ARG A 57 1.08 7.82 -1.75
C ARG A 57 0.16 6.65 -2.02
N LEU A 58 0.70 5.43 -2.12
CA LEU A 58 -0.09 4.22 -2.35
C LEU A 58 -1.07 3.99 -1.20
N LYS A 59 -0.67 4.28 0.04
CA LYS A 59 -1.58 4.21 1.18
C LYS A 59 -2.73 5.22 1.06
N ASP A 60 -2.46 6.43 0.56
CA ASP A 60 -3.48 7.45 0.30
C ASP A 60 -4.44 7.00 -0.81
N GLU A 61 -3.92 6.42 -1.91
CA GLU A 61 -4.72 5.85 -2.99
C GLU A 61 -5.59 4.68 -2.51
N VAL A 62 -5.02 3.74 -1.75
CA VAL A 62 -5.76 2.66 -1.09
C VAL A 62 -6.88 3.22 -0.23
N TYR A 63 -6.61 4.27 0.55
CA TYR A 63 -7.62 4.90 1.41
C TYR A 63 -8.73 5.58 0.60
N ALA A 64 -8.38 6.26 -0.50
CA ALA A 64 -9.35 6.85 -1.41
C ALA A 64 -10.27 5.79 -2.02
N MET A 65 -9.70 4.67 -2.50
CA MET A 65 -10.47 3.55 -3.05
C MET A 65 -11.40 2.91 -2.02
N ILE A 66 -10.95 2.75 -0.78
CA ILE A 66 -11.80 2.24 0.32
C ILE A 66 -12.97 3.19 0.56
N LEU A 67 -12.72 4.50 0.60
CA LEU A 67 -13.78 5.50 0.78
C LEU A 67 -14.77 5.50 -0.38
N GLU A 68 -14.30 5.38 -1.62
CA GLU A 68 -15.17 5.27 -2.79
C GLU A 68 -16.01 4.00 -2.76
N TYR A 69 -15.41 2.85 -2.45
CA TYR A 69 -16.12 1.59 -2.29
C TYR A 69 -17.21 1.68 -1.21
N ARG A 70 -16.91 2.27 -0.06
CA ARG A 70 -17.88 2.52 1.01
C ARG A 70 -19.02 3.42 0.58
N LYS A 71 -18.78 4.39 -0.31
CA LYS A 71 -19.82 5.25 -0.87
C LYS A 71 -20.70 4.49 -1.84
N THR A 72 -20.13 3.64 -2.69
CA THR A 72 -20.86 2.86 -3.68
C THR A 72 -21.71 1.74 -3.05
N GLN A 73 -21.33 1.24 -1.88
CA GLN A 73 -22.08 0.23 -1.12
C GLN A 73 -23.22 0.84 -0.24
N LYS A 74 -23.47 2.14 -0.33
CA LYS A 74 -24.43 2.87 0.52
C LYS A 74 -25.62 3.36 -0.28
#